data_AF-A0A937TDA0-F1
#
_entry.id   AF-A0A937TDA0-F1
#
_cell.length_a   1.000
_cell.length_b   1.000
_cell.length_c   1.000
_cell.angle_alpha   90.00
_cell.angle_beta   90.00
_cell.angle_gamma   90.00
#
_symmetry.space_group_name_H-M   'P 1'
#
loop_
_entity.id
_entity.type
_entity.pdbx_description
1 polymer ?
#
loop_
_entity_poly.entity_id
_entity_poly.type
_entity_poly.pdbx_seq_one_letter_code
_entity_poly.pdbx_strand_id
1 'polypeptide(L)'
;YNDHIEDYTTIDTNGTEIVQSLDELIETVEGLVREQKARFEAKDEATRFVMALAPDRYGQAYEMDAAAEARGLTVMTSEWFTASETVPGLDANLQLTRAAFELVPNDPERYFSDAVAGSNAVYVIADLDSRAARDPELEEVREAVAAAATIKAADDAFLASVEATRAKLIAAVADTNQAFMVAAEDLGLMASTTGVFTVYEGLPADTPYNAQLLTEVIDAKEGEVLEAAETPDGMLIAHVASRIPGDPSAAELLRPQFLRSMDQYNAAAVYDVWQDQVMAQAEFEDYHPITN
;
A
#
# COMPACT_ATOMS: atom_id res chain seq x y z
N TYR A 1 -14.55 -14.76 -29.24
CA TYR A 1 -13.55 -14.38 -30.26
C TYR A 1 -13.89 -13.03 -30.86
N ASN A 2 -14.95 -12.90 -31.68
CA ASN A 2 -15.32 -11.60 -32.26
C ASN A 2 -15.61 -10.51 -31.21
N ASP A 3 -16.24 -10.88 -30.10
CA ASP A 3 -16.59 -9.94 -29.01
C ASP A 3 -15.41 -9.60 -28.08
N HIS A 4 -14.26 -10.25 -28.27
CA HIS A 4 -13.05 -10.14 -27.43
C HIS A 4 -11.78 -9.97 -28.29
N ILE A 5 -11.90 -9.36 -29.48
CA ILE A 5 -10.80 -9.32 -30.46
C ILE A 5 -9.57 -8.54 -29.95
N GLU A 6 -9.79 -7.59 -29.04
CA GLU A 6 -8.76 -6.78 -28.39
C GLU A 6 -7.85 -7.63 -27.48
N ASP A 7 -8.41 -8.63 -26.79
CA ASP A 7 -7.67 -9.55 -25.91
C ASP A 7 -6.70 -10.48 -26.69
N TYR A 8 -6.88 -10.57 -28.01
CA TYR A 8 -6.11 -11.44 -28.92
C TYR A 8 -5.30 -10.64 -29.94
N THR A 9 -5.16 -9.32 -29.72
CA THR A 9 -4.36 -8.44 -30.56
C THR A 9 -2.99 -8.24 -29.94
N THR A 10 -1.94 -8.50 -30.71
CA THR A 10 -0.54 -8.29 -30.29
C THR A 10 0.12 -7.26 -31.18
N ILE A 11 1.04 -6.47 -30.61
CA ILE A 11 1.80 -5.48 -31.37
C ILE A 11 3.10 -6.15 -31.81
N ASP A 12 3.31 -6.27 -33.12
CA ASP A 12 4.57 -6.77 -33.68
C ASP A 12 5.71 -5.76 -33.46
N THR A 13 6.94 -6.22 -33.60
CA THR A 13 8.21 -5.46 -33.63
C THR A 13 8.21 -4.21 -34.53
N ASN A 14 7.26 -4.10 -35.47
CA ASN A 14 7.09 -2.95 -36.36
C ASN A 14 5.97 -1.98 -35.92
N GLY A 15 5.35 -2.18 -34.75
CA GLY A 15 4.27 -1.34 -34.24
C GLY A 15 2.90 -1.60 -34.90
N THR A 16 2.75 -2.72 -35.60
CA THR A 16 1.49 -3.10 -36.26
C THR A 16 0.70 -4.05 -35.38
N GLU A 17 -0.60 -3.78 -35.22
CA GLU A 17 -1.54 -4.67 -34.56
C GLU A 17 -1.81 -5.91 -35.42
N ILE A 18 -1.48 -7.08 -34.89
CA ILE A 18 -1.78 -8.38 -35.48
C ILE A 18 -2.80 -9.07 -34.59
N VAL A 19 -3.99 -9.30 -35.14
CA VAL A 19 -5.04 -10.13 -34.53
C VAL A 19 -4.69 -11.60 -34.80
N GLN A 20 -4.46 -12.37 -33.74
CA GLN A 20 -4.26 -13.81 -33.85
C GLN A 20 -5.54 -14.49 -34.35
N SER A 21 -5.42 -15.41 -35.30
CA SER A 21 -6.58 -16.04 -35.91
C SER A 21 -7.28 -17.02 -34.95
N LEU A 22 -8.58 -17.26 -35.17
CA LEU A 22 -9.33 -18.24 -34.38
C LEU A 22 -8.71 -19.65 -34.46
N ASP A 23 -8.16 -20.03 -35.62
CA ASP A 23 -7.52 -21.34 -35.81
C ASP A 23 -6.26 -21.50 -34.93
N GLU A 24 -5.54 -20.41 -34.68
CA GLU A 24 -4.36 -20.40 -33.79
C GLU A 24 -4.75 -20.38 -32.30
N LEU A 25 -5.96 -19.89 -32.00
CA LEU A 25 -6.47 -19.71 -30.63
C LEU A 25 -7.56 -20.70 -30.24
N ILE A 26 -7.88 -21.67 -31.09
CA ILE A 26 -9.05 -22.53 -30.91
C ILE A 26 -9.00 -23.29 -29.59
N GLU A 27 -7.83 -23.84 -29.22
CA GLU A 27 -7.66 -24.57 -27.95
C GLU A 27 -7.82 -23.64 -26.73
N THR A 28 -7.30 -22.41 -26.80
CA THR A 28 -7.41 -21.40 -25.75
C THR A 28 -8.86 -20.96 -25.57
N VAL A 29 -9.55 -20.64 -26.66
CA VAL A 29 -10.96 -20.20 -26.65
C VAL A 29 -11.87 -21.34 -26.21
N GLU A 30 -11.64 -22.57 -26.67
CA GLU A 30 -12.37 -23.75 -26.19
C GLU A 30 -12.14 -24.00 -24.70
N GLY A 31 -10.92 -23.80 -24.21
CA GLY A 31 -10.58 -23.86 -22.79
C GLY A 31 -11.40 -22.85 -21.97
N LEU A 32 -11.39 -21.59 -22.38
CA LEU A 32 -12.15 -20.51 -21.72
C LEU A 32 -13.66 -20.77 -21.75
N VAL A 33 -14.21 -21.18 -22.89
CA VAL A 33 -15.64 -21.48 -23.02
C VAL A 33 -16.02 -22.69 -22.16
N ARG A 34 -15.17 -23.72 -22.12
CA ARG A 34 -15.38 -24.90 -21.26
C ARG A 34 -15.37 -24.50 -19.78
N GLU A 35 -14.44 -23.66 -19.37
CA GLU A 35 -14.35 -23.17 -18.00
C GLU A 35 -15.57 -22.32 -17.64
N GLN A 36 -15.97 -21.37 -18.50
CA GLN A 36 -17.16 -20.55 -18.29
C GLN A 36 -18.42 -21.41 -18.18
N LYS A 37 -18.57 -22.42 -19.06
CA LYS A 37 -19.69 -23.35 -19.02
C LYS A 37 -19.68 -24.18 -17.72
N ALA A 38 -18.51 -24.68 -17.31
CA ALA A 38 -18.36 -25.42 -16.06
C ALA A 38 -18.73 -24.56 -14.84
N ARG A 39 -18.31 -23.29 -14.81
CA ARG A 39 -18.70 -22.35 -13.74
C ARG A 39 -20.20 -22.07 -13.73
N PHE A 40 -20.82 -21.92 -14.89
CA PHE A 40 -22.26 -21.73 -14.99
C PHE A 40 -23.04 -22.95 -14.49
N GLU A 41 -22.63 -24.15 -14.91
CA GLU A 41 -23.22 -25.42 -14.45
C GLU A 41 -23.03 -25.61 -12.94
N ALA A 42 -21.84 -25.28 -12.41
CA ALA A 42 -21.57 -25.34 -10.97
C ALA A 42 -22.46 -24.36 -10.17
N LYS A 43 -22.69 -23.15 -10.70
CA LYS A 43 -23.59 -22.17 -10.06
C LYS A 43 -25.04 -22.63 -10.07
N ASP A 44 -25.50 -23.18 -11.18
CA ASP A 44 -26.85 -23.72 -11.32
C ASP A 44 -27.06 -24.92 -10.37
N GLU A 45 -26.08 -25.81 -10.27
CA GLU A 45 -26.12 -26.93 -9.33
C GLU A 45 -26.07 -26.47 -7.87
N ALA A 46 -25.23 -25.49 -7.53
CA ALA A 46 -25.23 -24.88 -6.20
C ALA A 46 -26.58 -24.22 -5.88
N THR A 47 -27.22 -23.58 -6.85
CA THR A 47 -28.57 -23.01 -6.67
C THR A 47 -29.61 -24.09 -6.40
N ARG A 48 -29.56 -25.22 -7.13
CA ARG A 48 -30.43 -26.38 -6.86
C ARG A 48 -30.17 -26.99 -5.49
N PHE A 49 -28.91 -27.02 -5.06
CA PHE A 49 -28.52 -27.50 -3.75
C PHE A 49 -29.15 -26.64 -2.64
N VAL A 50 -28.98 -25.31 -2.71
CA VAL A 50 -29.58 -24.33 -1.80
C VAL A 50 -31.10 -24.47 -1.77
N MET A 51 -31.77 -24.58 -2.92
CA MET A 51 -33.22 -24.79 -3.00
C MET A 51 -33.69 -26.10 -2.34
N ALA A 52 -32.84 -27.12 -2.27
CA ALA A 52 -33.17 -28.38 -1.63
C ALA A 52 -32.90 -28.38 -0.12
N LEU A 53 -32.11 -27.43 0.39
CA LEU A 53 -31.93 -27.20 1.83
C LEU A 53 -33.10 -26.44 2.44
N ALA A 54 -33.80 -25.65 1.62
CA ALA A 54 -34.97 -24.89 2.05
C ALA A 54 -35.99 -25.79 2.76
N PRO A 55 -36.61 -25.32 3.86
CA PRO A 55 -37.51 -26.13 4.65
C PRO A 55 -38.72 -26.56 3.82
N ASP A 56 -39.21 -27.77 4.10
CA ASP A 56 -40.40 -28.27 3.45
C ASP A 56 -41.67 -27.53 3.92
N ARG A 57 -42.82 -27.89 3.35
CA ARG A 57 -44.13 -27.32 3.73
C ARG A 57 -44.52 -27.49 5.21
N TYR A 58 -43.77 -28.30 5.97
CA TYR A 58 -43.95 -28.52 7.40
C TYR A 58 -42.89 -27.81 8.24
N GLY A 59 -42.01 -27.02 7.63
CA GLY A 59 -40.96 -26.25 8.30
C GLY A 59 -39.72 -27.08 8.66
N GLN A 60 -39.58 -28.30 8.12
CA GLN A 60 -38.43 -29.15 8.41
C GLN A 60 -37.29 -28.84 7.43
N ALA A 61 -36.20 -28.26 7.93
CA ALA A 61 -34.97 -28.06 7.17
C ALA A 61 -34.17 -29.37 7.04
N TYR A 62 -33.41 -29.49 5.96
CA TYR A 62 -32.51 -30.62 5.71
C TYR A 62 -31.11 -30.31 6.22
N GLU A 63 -30.51 -31.20 7.01
CA GLU A 63 -29.11 -31.07 7.42
C GLU A 63 -28.19 -30.98 6.20
N MET A 64 -27.37 -29.93 6.13
CA MET A 64 -26.55 -29.61 4.95
C MET A 64 -25.57 -30.74 4.63
N ASP A 65 -24.92 -31.30 5.65
CA ASP A 65 -23.93 -32.37 5.49
C ASP A 65 -24.54 -33.61 4.85
N ALA A 66 -25.72 -34.03 5.32
CA ALA A 66 -26.44 -35.18 4.77
C ALA A 66 -26.90 -34.92 3.32
N ALA A 67 -27.36 -33.70 3.03
CA ALA A 67 -27.76 -33.31 1.68
C ALA A 67 -26.57 -33.23 0.71
N ALA A 68 -25.40 -32.81 1.19
CA ALA A 68 -24.16 -32.74 0.44
C ALA A 68 -23.61 -34.14 0.15
N GLU A 69 -23.58 -35.03 1.15
CA GLU A 69 -23.16 -36.42 1.01
C GLU A 69 -24.04 -37.18 0.00
N ALA A 70 -25.36 -37.00 0.05
CA ALA A 70 -26.29 -37.62 -0.89
C ALA A 70 -26.06 -37.21 -2.36
N ARG A 71 -25.42 -36.05 -2.58
CA ARG A 71 -25.06 -35.53 -3.91
C ARG A 71 -23.58 -35.71 -4.25
N GLY A 72 -22.80 -36.34 -3.38
CA GLY A 72 -21.35 -36.52 -3.57
C GLY A 72 -20.57 -35.21 -3.58
N LEU A 73 -21.06 -34.17 -2.88
CA LEU A 73 -20.37 -32.90 -2.73
C LEU A 73 -19.31 -32.98 -1.61
N THR A 74 -18.21 -32.26 -1.80
CA THR A 74 -17.15 -32.16 -0.77
C THR A 74 -17.58 -31.21 0.32
N VAL A 75 -17.60 -31.68 1.57
CA VAL A 75 -17.83 -30.85 2.76
C VAL A 75 -16.48 -30.54 3.42
N MET A 76 -16.27 -29.28 3.77
CA MET A 76 -15.05 -28.81 4.45
C MET A 76 -15.42 -27.89 5.61
N THR A 77 -14.69 -28.01 6.71
CA THR A 77 -14.77 -27.08 7.84
C THR A 77 -13.62 -26.08 7.75
N SER A 78 -13.95 -24.80 7.81
CA SER A 78 -12.94 -23.74 7.85
C SER A 78 -12.37 -23.56 9.25
N GLU A 79 -11.15 -23.03 9.33
CA GLU A 79 -10.62 -22.48 10.58
C GLU A 79 -11.39 -21.22 10.96
N TRP A 80 -11.25 -20.78 12.21
CA TRP A 80 -11.84 -19.51 12.66
C TRP A 80 -11.37 -18.33 11.80
N PHE A 81 -12.32 -17.49 11.37
CA PHE A 81 -12.04 -16.30 10.59
C PHE A 81 -12.89 -15.10 11.04
N THR A 82 -12.46 -13.91 10.63
CA THR A 82 -13.07 -12.61 10.88
C THR A 82 -13.71 -12.05 9.62
N ALA A 83 -14.60 -11.06 9.77
CA ALA A 83 -15.28 -10.44 8.63
C ALA A 83 -14.33 -9.68 7.68
N SER A 84 -13.11 -9.38 8.11
CA SER A 84 -12.13 -8.58 7.36
C SER A 84 -11.05 -9.40 6.65
N GLU A 85 -10.97 -10.71 6.88
CA GLU A 85 -9.95 -11.56 6.28
C GLU A 85 -10.53 -12.50 5.21
N THR A 86 -9.65 -13.10 4.41
CA THR A 86 -10.02 -14.20 3.53
C THR A 86 -9.88 -15.52 4.28
N VAL A 87 -10.75 -16.48 3.98
CA VAL A 87 -10.70 -17.80 4.64
C VAL A 87 -9.58 -18.63 4.02
N PRO A 88 -8.57 -19.07 4.79
CA PRO A 88 -7.49 -19.89 4.26
C PRO A 88 -8.01 -21.17 3.60
N GLY A 89 -7.49 -21.48 2.41
CA GLY A 89 -7.86 -22.68 1.64
C GLY A 89 -9.12 -22.55 0.79
N LEU A 90 -9.82 -21.41 0.84
CA LEU A 90 -10.99 -21.14 0.00
C LEU A 90 -10.72 -19.95 -0.94
N ASP A 91 -11.14 -20.08 -2.19
CA ASP A 91 -10.82 -19.12 -3.25
C ASP A 91 -12.08 -18.36 -3.70
N ALA A 92 -12.65 -17.60 -2.78
CA ALA A 92 -13.85 -16.79 -3.00
C ALA A 92 -13.77 -15.37 -2.41
N ASN A 93 -12.55 -14.94 -2.06
CA ASN A 93 -12.25 -13.60 -1.53
C ASN A 93 -13.19 -13.19 -0.38
N LEU A 94 -13.42 -11.88 -0.21
CA LEU A 94 -14.29 -11.33 0.83
C LEU A 94 -15.79 -11.59 0.59
N GLN A 95 -16.20 -12.13 -0.58
CA GLN A 95 -17.61 -12.45 -0.82
C GLN A 95 -18.07 -13.61 0.07
N LEU A 96 -17.18 -14.60 0.26
CA LEU A 96 -17.44 -15.75 1.13
C LEU A 96 -17.59 -15.33 2.58
N THR A 97 -16.70 -14.47 3.09
CA THR A 97 -16.79 -13.99 4.47
C THR A 97 -18.02 -13.13 4.69
N ARG A 98 -18.39 -12.25 3.74
CA ARG A 98 -19.65 -11.50 3.84
C ARG A 98 -20.87 -12.42 3.92
N ALA A 99 -20.96 -13.41 3.03
CA ALA A 99 -22.06 -14.36 3.02
C ALA A 99 -22.15 -15.15 4.33
N ALA A 100 -21.01 -15.58 4.90
CA ALA A 100 -20.97 -16.29 6.17
C ALA A 100 -21.45 -15.44 7.36
N PHE A 101 -21.09 -14.15 7.41
CA PHE A 101 -21.49 -13.24 8.48
C PHE A 101 -22.94 -12.72 8.35
N GLU A 102 -23.62 -12.95 7.22
CA GLU A 102 -25.03 -12.62 7.00
C GLU A 102 -26.01 -13.75 7.43
N LEU A 103 -25.47 -14.92 7.79
CA LEU A 103 -26.22 -16.09 8.20
C LEU A 103 -26.93 -15.88 9.54
N VAL A 104 -28.07 -16.56 9.70
CA VAL A 104 -28.84 -16.58 10.95
C VAL A 104 -28.96 -18.04 11.40
N PRO A 105 -28.10 -18.50 12.34
CA PRO A 105 -27.96 -19.93 12.65
C PRO A 105 -29.24 -20.61 13.17
N ASN A 106 -30.12 -19.84 13.82
CA ASN A 106 -31.38 -20.34 14.37
C ASN A 106 -32.56 -20.25 13.41
N ASP A 107 -32.34 -19.82 12.17
CA ASP A 107 -33.37 -19.66 11.15
C ASP A 107 -33.22 -20.76 10.07
N PRO A 108 -34.17 -21.70 9.96
CA PRO A 108 -34.16 -22.78 8.98
C PRO A 108 -34.05 -22.34 7.51
N GLU A 109 -34.37 -21.08 7.18
CA GLU A 109 -34.25 -20.54 5.83
C GLU A 109 -32.95 -19.76 5.61
N ARG A 110 -32.21 -19.44 6.68
CA ARG A 110 -31.07 -18.52 6.64
C ARG A 110 -29.81 -19.01 7.38
N TYR A 111 -29.79 -20.26 7.82
CA TYR A 111 -28.59 -20.88 8.41
C TYR A 111 -27.54 -21.28 7.36
N PHE A 112 -27.90 -21.24 6.07
CA PHE A 112 -27.01 -21.43 4.93
C PHE A 112 -27.04 -20.23 3.98
N SER A 113 -25.97 -20.06 3.20
CA SER A 113 -25.80 -18.98 2.25
C SER A 113 -26.40 -19.31 0.88
N ASP A 114 -26.61 -18.28 0.06
CA ASP A 114 -26.70 -18.45 -1.38
C ASP A 114 -25.37 -18.97 -1.97
N ALA A 115 -25.42 -19.37 -3.25
CA ALA A 115 -24.25 -19.81 -3.99
C ALA A 115 -23.23 -18.68 -4.19
N VAL A 116 -22.05 -18.81 -3.58
CA VAL A 116 -20.94 -17.86 -3.66
C VAL A 116 -19.95 -18.33 -4.72
N ALA A 117 -19.74 -17.52 -5.76
CA ALA A 117 -18.80 -17.84 -6.82
C ALA A 117 -17.35 -17.55 -6.39
N GLY A 118 -16.51 -18.58 -6.43
CA GLY A 118 -15.06 -18.45 -6.33
C GLY A 118 -14.36 -18.50 -7.68
N SER A 119 -13.03 -18.39 -7.66
CA SER A 119 -12.20 -18.50 -8.88
C SER A 119 -12.20 -19.93 -9.42
N ASN A 120 -12.23 -20.91 -8.53
CA ASN A 120 -12.03 -22.33 -8.85
C ASN A 120 -13.28 -23.21 -8.60
N ALA A 121 -14.21 -22.77 -7.76
CA ALA A 121 -15.39 -23.52 -7.34
C ALA A 121 -16.53 -22.58 -6.95
N VAL A 122 -17.73 -23.14 -6.81
CA VAL A 122 -18.89 -22.45 -6.22
C VAL A 122 -19.13 -23.02 -4.84
N TYR A 123 -19.26 -22.14 -3.86
CA TYR A 123 -19.37 -22.48 -2.45
C TYR A 123 -20.77 -22.22 -1.93
N VAL A 124 -21.23 -23.06 -1.00
CA VAL A 124 -22.40 -22.84 -0.16
C VAL A 124 -21.92 -23.03 1.27
N ILE A 125 -22.28 -22.11 2.15
CA ILE A 125 -21.72 -22.01 3.50
C ILE A 125 -22.89 -22.21 4.47
N ALA A 126 -22.69 -22.97 5.54
CA ALA A 126 -23.57 -22.97 6.69
C ALA A 126 -22.80 -22.57 7.95
N ASP A 127 -23.49 -21.93 8.88
CA ASP A 127 -22.93 -21.62 10.18
C ASP A 127 -22.73 -22.93 10.97
N LEU A 128 -21.52 -23.11 11.50
CA LEU A 128 -21.20 -24.22 12.40
C LEU A 128 -21.12 -23.74 13.85
N ASP A 129 -20.38 -22.67 14.09
CA ASP A 129 -20.24 -22.02 15.39
C ASP A 129 -19.83 -20.55 15.19
N SER A 130 -20.30 -19.68 16.08
CA SER A 130 -19.98 -18.25 16.06
C SER A 130 -19.68 -17.75 17.47
N ARG A 131 -18.61 -16.94 17.57
CA ARG A 131 -18.17 -16.35 18.84
C ARG A 131 -18.09 -14.83 18.72
N ALA A 132 -18.47 -14.14 19.80
CA ALA A 132 -18.34 -12.69 19.85
C ALA A 132 -16.86 -12.28 19.68
N ALA A 133 -16.65 -11.16 18.98
CA ALA A 133 -15.33 -10.57 18.87
C ALA A 133 -14.76 -10.33 20.28
N ARG A 134 -13.57 -10.86 20.52
CA ARG A 134 -12.81 -10.68 21.76
C ARG A 134 -11.39 -10.34 21.41
N ASP A 135 -10.74 -9.61 22.31
CA ASP A 135 -9.29 -9.49 22.26
C ASP A 135 -8.70 -10.87 22.63
N PRO A 136 -7.88 -11.48 21.77
CA PRO A 136 -7.23 -12.74 22.11
C PRO A 136 -6.27 -12.51 23.27
N GLU A 137 -6.12 -13.52 24.12
CA GLU A 137 -5.14 -13.45 25.20
C GLU A 137 -3.73 -13.47 24.63
N LEU A 138 -2.78 -12.84 25.32
CA LEU A 138 -1.38 -12.77 24.87
C LEU A 138 -0.80 -14.15 24.58
N GLU A 139 -1.19 -15.20 25.31
CA GLU A 139 -0.73 -16.56 25.09
C GLU A 139 -1.14 -17.10 23.70
N GLU A 140 -2.33 -16.75 23.21
CA GLU A 140 -2.88 -17.23 21.93
C GLU A 140 -2.16 -16.59 20.74
N VAL A 141 -1.74 -15.33 20.87
CA VAL A 141 -1.11 -14.57 19.78
C VAL A 141 0.39 -14.41 19.94
N ARG A 142 0.99 -14.90 21.04
CA ARG A 142 2.40 -14.63 21.38
C ARG A 142 3.34 -14.86 20.21
N GLU A 143 3.24 -16.00 19.53
CA GLU A 143 4.12 -16.33 18.41
C GLU A 143 3.90 -15.41 17.20
N ALA A 144 2.64 -15.03 16.94
CA ALA A 144 2.30 -14.12 15.85
C ALA A 144 2.78 -12.68 16.13
N VAL A 145 2.69 -12.20 17.37
CA VAL A 145 3.06 -10.81 17.72
C VAL A 145 4.51 -10.65 18.17
N ALA A 146 5.19 -11.71 18.63
CA ALA A 146 6.55 -11.60 19.15
C ALA A 146 7.54 -11.04 18.12
N ALA A 147 7.43 -11.47 16.87
CA ALA A 147 8.26 -10.95 15.78
C ALA A 147 8.02 -9.45 15.57
N ALA A 148 6.75 -9.04 15.44
CA ALA A 148 6.36 -7.64 15.26
C ALA A 148 6.78 -6.77 16.46
N ALA A 149 6.61 -7.28 17.69
CA ALA A 149 7.01 -6.60 18.92
C ALA A 149 8.53 -6.44 19.01
N THR A 150 9.30 -7.44 18.54
CA THR A 150 10.77 -7.36 18.51
C THR A 150 11.25 -6.32 17.52
N ILE A 151 10.67 -6.27 16.32
CA ILE A 151 10.97 -5.24 15.32
C ILE A 151 10.66 -3.86 15.89
N LYS A 152 9.46 -3.68 16.45
CA LYS A 152 9.07 -2.42 17.08
C LYS A 152 10.01 -2.01 18.21
N ALA A 153 10.40 -2.94 19.07
CA ALA A 153 11.33 -2.66 20.16
C ALA A 153 12.72 -2.28 19.65
N ALA A 154 13.18 -2.88 18.54
CA ALA A 154 14.43 -2.50 17.89
C ALA A 154 14.35 -1.10 17.29
N ASP A 155 13.25 -0.75 16.62
CA ASP A 155 13.03 0.58 16.04
C ASP A 155 12.97 1.66 17.13
N ASP A 156 12.18 1.42 18.18
CA ASP A 156 12.04 2.34 19.32
C ASP A 156 13.41 2.53 20.02
N ALA A 157 14.20 1.46 20.16
CA ALA A 157 15.56 1.53 20.73
C ALA A 157 16.54 2.27 19.81
N PHE A 158 16.45 2.08 18.51
CA PHE A 158 17.27 2.78 17.52
C PHE A 158 16.99 4.29 17.55
N LEU A 159 15.73 4.71 17.50
CA LEU A 159 15.33 6.12 17.59
C LEU A 159 15.80 6.75 18.90
N ALA A 160 15.63 6.04 20.03
CA ALA A 160 16.15 6.52 21.32
C ALA A 160 17.68 6.68 21.32
N SER A 161 18.41 5.80 20.63
CA SER A 161 19.87 5.89 20.51
C SER A 161 20.31 7.08 19.64
N VAL A 162 19.54 7.39 18.59
CA VAL A 162 19.78 8.54 17.71
C VAL A 162 19.59 9.85 18.46
N GLU A 163 18.48 9.98 19.22
CA GLU A 163 18.23 11.15 20.06
C GLU A 163 19.29 11.33 21.15
N ALA A 164 19.68 10.24 21.82
CA ALA A 164 20.75 10.29 22.81
C ALA A 164 22.09 10.69 22.20
N THR A 165 22.39 10.24 20.97
CA THR A 165 23.59 10.60 20.21
C THR A 165 23.56 12.08 19.84
N ARG A 166 22.44 12.56 19.31
CA ARG A 166 22.23 13.97 18.99
C ARG A 166 22.41 14.88 20.20
N ALA A 167 21.84 14.52 21.35
CA ALA A 167 21.99 15.29 22.59
C ALA A 167 23.46 15.42 23.02
N LYS A 168 24.26 14.35 22.86
CA LYS A 168 25.71 14.39 23.13
C LYS A 168 26.45 15.29 22.13
N LEU A 169 26.08 15.24 20.85
CA LEU A 169 26.67 16.10 19.83
C LEU A 169 26.35 17.58 20.07
N ILE A 170 25.10 17.92 20.44
CA ILE A 170 24.69 19.27 20.84
C ILE A 170 25.55 19.77 22.00
N ALA A 171 25.73 18.94 23.04
CA ALA A 171 26.56 19.30 24.19
C ALA A 171 28.03 19.53 23.81
N ALA A 172 28.58 18.75 22.87
CA ALA A 172 29.95 18.92 22.40
C ALA A 172 30.15 20.20 21.58
N VAL A 173 29.21 20.54 20.69
CA VAL A 173 29.30 21.73 19.83
C VAL A 173 29.28 23.04 20.65
N ALA A 174 28.59 23.05 21.79
CA ALA A 174 28.53 24.22 22.67
C ALA A 174 29.92 24.70 23.14
N ASP A 175 30.94 23.84 23.13
CA ASP A 175 32.28 24.17 23.57
C ASP A 175 33.17 24.71 22.42
N THR A 176 33.11 24.13 21.21
CA THR A 176 33.72 24.65 19.95
C THR A 176 33.25 23.83 18.72
N ASN A 177 33.20 24.39 17.51
CA ASN A 177 32.78 23.65 16.29
C ASN A 177 33.68 22.47 15.88
N GLN A 178 34.98 22.50 16.22
CA GLN A 178 35.86 21.33 16.04
C GLN A 178 35.46 20.16 16.94
N ALA A 179 34.71 20.40 18.02
CA ALA A 179 34.24 19.36 18.92
C ALA A 179 33.14 18.47 18.32
N PHE A 180 32.39 18.93 17.30
CA PHE A 180 31.38 18.08 16.65
C PHE A 180 32.00 16.84 16.00
N MET A 181 33.03 17.05 15.16
CA MET A 181 33.70 15.96 14.45
C MET A 181 34.39 15.01 15.42
N VAL A 182 35.07 15.55 16.43
CA VAL A 182 35.73 14.74 17.48
C VAL A 182 34.70 13.94 18.27
N ALA A 183 33.58 14.56 18.68
CA ALA A 183 32.53 13.86 19.41
C ALA A 183 31.82 12.81 18.55
N ALA A 184 31.64 13.06 17.25
CA ALA A 184 31.07 12.09 16.32
C ALA A 184 32.01 10.88 16.15
N GLU A 185 33.31 11.11 15.99
CA GLU A 185 34.33 10.04 15.92
C GLU A 185 34.43 9.26 17.23
N ASP A 186 34.39 9.91 18.39
CA ASP A 186 34.38 9.27 19.72
C ASP A 186 33.13 8.41 19.95
N LEU A 187 32.01 8.77 19.32
CA LEU A 187 30.78 7.99 19.30
C LEU A 187 30.79 6.88 18.22
N GLY A 188 31.88 6.76 17.45
CA GLY A 188 32.04 5.75 16.41
C GLY A 188 31.22 6.02 15.15
N LEU A 189 30.77 7.25 14.93
CA LEU A 189 29.98 7.65 13.77
C LEU A 189 30.87 7.91 12.56
N MET A 190 30.32 7.71 11.37
CA MET A 190 30.97 8.13 10.12
C MET A 190 30.77 9.64 9.94
N ALA A 191 31.76 10.42 10.37
CA ALA A 191 31.73 11.87 10.26
C ALA A 191 32.44 12.33 8.97
N SER A 192 31.81 13.26 8.24
CA SER A 192 32.40 13.91 7.07
C SER A 192 32.10 15.40 7.09
N THR A 193 33.07 16.21 6.64
CA THR A 193 32.93 17.65 6.52
C THR A 193 32.73 18.00 5.05
N THR A 194 31.63 18.69 4.74
CA THR A 194 31.40 19.22 3.40
C THR A 194 32.29 20.43 3.13
N GLY A 195 32.61 20.68 1.85
CA GLY A 195 33.20 21.95 1.44
C GLY A 195 32.24 23.13 1.68
N VAL A 196 32.72 24.36 1.49
CA VAL A 196 31.84 25.54 1.44
C VAL A 196 30.95 25.43 0.21
N PHE A 197 29.64 25.61 0.38
CA PHE A 197 28.67 25.53 -0.69
C PHE A 197 27.63 26.65 -0.58
N THR A 198 26.89 26.85 -1.67
CA THR A 198 25.71 27.72 -1.69
C THR A 198 24.50 26.89 -2.12
N VAL A 199 23.28 27.37 -1.82
CA VAL A 199 22.04 26.72 -2.28
C VAL A 199 22.00 26.61 -3.82
N TYR A 200 22.69 27.52 -4.53
CA TYR A 200 22.73 27.55 -6.00
C TYR A 200 23.74 26.57 -6.60
N GLU A 201 24.93 26.47 -6.01
CA GLU A 201 25.98 25.55 -6.48
C GLU A 201 25.73 24.11 -6.01
N GLY A 202 24.97 23.95 -4.92
CA GLY A 202 24.68 22.67 -4.31
C GLY A 202 25.88 22.08 -3.58
N LEU A 203 25.66 20.94 -2.93
CA LEU A 203 26.73 20.16 -2.31
C LEU A 203 27.56 19.42 -3.37
N PRO A 204 28.85 19.16 -3.11
CA PRO A 204 29.66 18.25 -3.92
C PRO A 204 28.94 16.91 -4.16
N ALA A 205 29.00 16.39 -5.38
CA ALA A 205 28.24 15.20 -5.80
C ALA A 205 28.62 13.91 -5.04
N ASP A 206 29.79 13.89 -4.42
CA ASP A 206 30.29 12.83 -3.55
C ASP A 206 29.79 12.93 -2.11
N THR A 207 29.02 13.97 -1.76
CA THR A 207 28.42 14.11 -0.43
C THR A 207 27.26 13.12 -0.28
N PRO A 208 27.31 12.21 0.72
CA PRO A 208 26.20 11.29 1.00
C PRO A 208 24.90 12.05 1.27
N TYR A 209 23.79 11.56 0.70
CA TYR A 209 22.43 12.09 0.93
C TYR A 209 22.30 13.60 0.73
N ASN A 210 22.92 14.12 -0.33
CA ASN A 210 23.00 15.56 -0.63
C ASN A 210 21.63 16.27 -0.65
N ALA A 211 20.58 15.66 -1.19
CA ALA A 211 19.25 16.25 -1.30
C ALA A 211 18.59 16.40 0.07
N GLN A 212 18.64 15.36 0.90
CA GLN A 212 18.11 15.40 2.27
C GLN A 212 18.89 16.42 3.10
N LEU A 213 20.23 16.39 3.02
CA LEU A 213 21.08 17.32 3.76
C LEU A 213 20.83 18.79 3.37
N LEU A 214 20.63 19.08 2.08
CA LEU A 214 20.34 20.44 1.61
C LEU A 214 19.03 20.96 2.19
N THR A 215 17.95 20.16 2.17
CA THR A 215 16.65 20.56 2.71
C THR A 215 16.75 20.91 4.19
N GLU A 216 17.40 20.06 4.99
CA GLU A 216 17.52 20.27 6.44
C GLU A 216 18.43 21.46 6.80
N VAL A 217 19.50 21.68 6.03
CA VAL A 217 20.48 22.73 6.34
C VAL A 217 19.99 24.12 5.94
N ILE A 218 19.03 24.27 5.01
CA ILE A 218 18.59 25.59 4.52
C ILE A 218 18.12 26.51 5.65
N ASP A 219 17.32 26.01 6.59
CA ASP A 219 16.74 26.79 7.68
C ASP A 219 17.58 26.80 8.97
N ALA A 220 18.63 25.99 9.01
CA ALA A 220 19.52 25.81 10.16
C ALA A 220 20.37 27.06 10.48
N LYS A 221 20.58 27.39 11.74
CA LYS A 221 21.47 28.48 12.17
C LYS A 221 22.93 28.03 12.28
N GLU A 222 23.84 28.99 12.25
CA GLU A 222 25.25 28.71 12.57
C GLU A 222 25.39 28.14 13.99
N GLY A 223 26.17 27.05 14.11
CA GLY A 223 26.36 26.28 15.34
C GLY A 223 25.22 25.32 15.68
N GLU A 224 24.17 25.23 14.86
CA GLU A 224 23.02 24.36 15.13
C GLU A 224 23.30 22.92 14.71
N VAL A 225 22.93 21.97 15.59
CA VAL A 225 22.89 20.53 15.27
C VAL A 225 21.44 20.16 14.94
N LEU A 226 21.23 19.69 13.72
CA LEU A 226 19.91 19.42 13.16
C LEU A 226 19.30 18.16 13.74
N GLU A 227 17.98 18.03 13.57
CA GLU A 227 17.28 16.78 13.84
C GLU A 227 17.80 15.68 12.90
N ALA A 228 17.66 14.43 13.34
CA ALA A 228 18.13 13.31 12.55
C ALA A 228 17.20 13.11 11.35
N ALA A 229 17.77 13.14 10.15
CA ALA A 229 17.05 12.87 8.91
C ALA A 229 17.16 11.40 8.54
N GLU A 230 16.04 10.80 8.14
CA GLU A 230 16.02 9.42 7.64
C GLU A 230 16.77 9.30 6.32
N THR A 231 17.60 8.27 6.22
CA THR A 231 18.31 7.90 5.00
C THR A 231 18.12 6.41 4.72
N PRO A 232 18.29 5.96 3.46
CA PRO A 232 18.17 4.54 3.11
C PRO A 232 19.02 3.59 3.97
N ASP A 233 20.15 4.07 4.49
CA ASP A 233 21.09 3.27 5.27
C ASP A 233 21.11 3.62 6.77
N GLY A 234 20.22 4.51 7.24
CA GLY A 234 20.11 4.87 8.65
C GLY A 234 19.60 6.29 8.91
N MET A 235 20.31 7.01 9.77
CA MET A 235 19.96 8.37 10.20
C MET A 235 21.16 9.30 10.02
N LEU A 236 20.90 10.49 9.48
CA LEU A 236 21.89 11.53 9.26
C LEU A 236 21.70 12.65 10.28
N ILE A 237 22.74 12.98 11.05
CA ILE A 237 22.78 14.16 11.91
C ILE A 237 23.78 15.15 11.32
N ALA A 238 23.33 16.37 11.09
CA ALA A 238 24.15 17.42 10.51
C ALA A 238 24.37 18.59 11.47
N HIS A 239 25.48 19.30 11.28
CA HIS A 239 25.85 20.48 12.05
C HIS A 239 26.33 21.59 11.13
N VAL A 240 25.82 22.82 11.34
CA VAL A 240 26.20 23.98 10.53
C VAL A 240 27.40 24.70 11.15
N ALA A 241 28.59 24.40 10.66
CA ALA A 241 29.82 24.95 11.22
C ALA A 241 30.00 26.47 11.06
N SER A 242 29.54 27.07 9.96
CA SER A 242 29.56 28.52 9.79
C SER A 242 28.59 28.97 8.71
N ARG A 243 28.08 30.20 8.82
CA ARG A 243 27.33 30.84 7.73
C ARG A 243 28.01 32.14 7.33
N ILE A 244 28.43 32.19 6.07
CA ILE A 244 28.99 33.40 5.48
C ILE A 244 27.86 34.12 4.73
N PRO A 245 27.55 35.38 5.08
CA PRO A 245 26.59 36.18 4.31
C PRO A 245 27.01 36.24 2.84
N GLY A 246 26.06 35.94 1.95
CA GLY A 246 26.30 36.04 0.51
C GLY A 246 26.61 37.48 0.08
N ASP A 247 27.39 37.62 -1.00
CA ASP A 247 27.71 38.92 -1.58
C ASP A 247 26.44 39.61 -2.10
N PRO A 248 26.05 40.79 -1.56
CA PRO A 248 24.87 41.54 -2.02
C PRO A 248 24.90 41.85 -3.53
N SER A 249 26.09 42.08 -4.10
CA SER A 249 26.22 42.38 -5.54
C SER A 249 25.94 41.16 -6.41
N ALA A 250 26.29 39.95 -5.96
CA ALA A 250 25.91 38.71 -6.63
C ALA A 250 24.40 38.46 -6.53
N ALA A 251 23.78 38.78 -5.39
CA ALA A 251 22.33 38.68 -5.21
C ALA A 251 21.55 39.61 -6.15
N GLU A 252 22.05 40.83 -6.41
CA GLU A 252 21.43 41.74 -7.39
C GLU A 252 21.49 41.21 -8.82
N LEU A 253 22.59 40.54 -9.20
CA LEU A 253 22.73 39.91 -10.52
C LEU A 253 21.79 38.72 -10.71
N LEU A 254 21.49 37.98 -9.64
CA LEU A 254 20.60 36.81 -9.66
C LEU A 254 19.12 37.18 -9.49
N ARG A 255 18.81 38.37 -8.95
CA ARG A 255 17.45 38.85 -8.70
C ARG A 255 16.50 38.70 -9.91
N PRO A 256 16.88 39.03 -11.16
CA PRO A 256 15.98 38.87 -12.31
C PRO A 256 15.70 37.40 -12.68
N GLN A 257 16.57 36.46 -12.29
CA GLN A 257 16.33 35.03 -12.48
C GLN A 257 15.37 34.51 -11.41
N PHE A 258 15.57 34.95 -10.16
CA PHE A 258 14.70 34.61 -9.04
C PHE A 258 13.27 35.15 -9.22
N LEU A 259 13.13 36.41 -9.65
CA LEU A 259 11.82 36.97 -9.95
C LEU A 259 11.12 36.20 -11.07
N ARG A 260 11.85 35.79 -12.12
CA ARG A 260 11.28 34.95 -13.18
C ARG A 260 10.86 33.57 -12.71
N SER A 261 11.63 32.91 -11.84
CA SER A 261 11.22 31.61 -11.28
C SER A 261 10.00 31.76 -10.38
N MET A 262 9.95 32.81 -9.53
CA MET A 262 8.76 33.11 -8.72
C MET A 262 7.55 33.44 -9.59
N ASP A 263 7.72 34.23 -10.64
CA ASP A 263 6.65 34.56 -11.58
C ASP A 263 6.13 33.30 -12.28
N GLN A 264 7.01 32.36 -12.65
CA GLN A 264 6.62 31.07 -13.22
C GLN A 264 5.86 30.19 -12.22
N TYR A 265 6.35 30.09 -10.98
CA TYR A 265 5.66 29.37 -9.91
C TYR A 265 4.27 29.95 -9.61
N ASN A 266 4.19 31.28 -9.50
CA ASN A 266 2.93 31.97 -9.28
C ASN A 266 1.99 31.83 -10.48
N ALA A 267 2.51 31.89 -11.70
CA ALA A 267 1.71 31.71 -12.92
C ALA A 267 1.14 30.28 -13.00
N ALA A 268 1.92 29.26 -12.63
CA ALA A 268 1.46 27.87 -12.56
C ALA A 268 0.36 27.71 -11.48
N ALA A 269 0.61 28.20 -10.26
CA ALA A 269 -0.39 28.11 -9.18
C ALA A 269 -1.68 28.89 -9.51
N VAL A 270 -1.58 30.05 -10.16
CA VAL A 270 -2.75 30.81 -10.64
C VAL A 270 -3.45 30.10 -11.79
N TYR A 271 -2.70 29.43 -12.66
CA TYR A 271 -3.26 28.64 -13.75
C TYR A 271 -4.07 27.46 -13.23
N ASP A 272 -3.57 26.72 -12.25
CA ASP A 272 -4.29 25.59 -11.62
C ASP A 272 -5.60 26.07 -10.99
N VAL A 273 -5.54 27.16 -10.21
CA VAL A 273 -6.74 27.77 -9.60
C VAL A 273 -7.72 28.30 -10.66
N TRP A 274 -7.23 28.87 -11.75
CA TRP A 274 -8.06 29.32 -12.86
C TRP A 274 -8.71 28.14 -13.58
N GLN A 275 -7.97 27.06 -13.84
CA GLN A 275 -8.46 25.84 -14.46
C GLN A 275 -9.59 25.23 -13.61
N ASP A 276 -9.38 25.09 -12.30
CA ASP A 276 -10.39 24.61 -11.37
C ASP A 276 -11.66 25.47 -11.41
N GLN A 277 -11.52 26.80 -11.46
CA GLN A 277 -12.66 27.72 -11.56
C GLN A 277 -13.41 27.60 -12.89
N VAL A 278 -12.71 27.44 -14.01
CA VAL A 278 -13.34 27.27 -15.33
C VAL A 278 -14.05 25.93 -15.43
N MET A 279 -13.44 24.85 -14.93
CA MET A 279 -14.05 23.52 -14.89
C MET A 279 -15.31 23.52 -14.02
N ALA A 280 -15.26 24.13 -12.84
CA ALA A 280 -16.42 24.27 -11.96
C ALA A 280 -17.56 25.12 -12.57
N GLN A 281 -17.25 26.19 -13.31
CA GLN A 281 -18.27 27.00 -14.00
C GLN A 281 -18.89 26.29 -15.21
N ALA A 282 -18.17 25.37 -15.83
CA ALA A 282 -18.61 24.64 -17.01
C ALA A 282 -19.23 23.26 -16.68
N GLU A 283 -19.36 22.91 -15.39
CA GLU A 283 -19.83 21.59 -14.90
C GLU A 283 -19.04 20.40 -15.48
N PHE A 284 -17.76 20.61 -15.80
CA PHE A 284 -16.88 19.54 -16.28
C PHE A 284 -16.06 18.95 -15.12
N GLU A 285 -16.10 17.63 -14.97
CA GLU A 285 -15.19 16.88 -14.10
C GLU A 285 -13.96 16.44 -14.91
N ASP A 286 -12.77 16.70 -14.38
CA ASP A 286 -11.52 16.20 -14.97
C ASP A 286 -11.31 14.73 -14.57
N TYR A 287 -11.45 13.82 -15.54
CA TYR A 287 -11.24 12.39 -15.33
C TYR A 287 -9.77 11.96 -15.47
N HIS A 288 -8.86 12.87 -15.82
CA HIS A 288 -7.42 12.60 -15.93
C HIS A 288 -6.58 13.73 -15.33
N PRO A 289 -6.55 13.87 -13.99
CA PRO A 289 -5.63 14.79 -13.35
C PRO A 289 -4.20 14.39 -13.70
N ILE A 290 -3.44 15.32 -14.28
CA ILE A 290 -2.02 15.13 -14.57
C ILE A 290 -1.29 15.28 -13.23
N THR A 291 -1.15 14.19 -12.51
CA THR A 291 -0.33 14.13 -11.30
C THR A 291 1.15 14.15 -11.71
N ASN A 292 1.87 15.20 -11.30
CA ASN A 292 3.34 15.22 -11.23
C ASN A 292 3.82 14.46 -10.00
#